data_AF-A0A2K6AE13-F1
#
_entry.id   AF-A0A2K6AE13-F1
#
_cell.length_a   1.000
_cell.length_b   1.000
_cell.length_c   1.000
_cell.angle_alpha   90.00
_cell.angle_beta   90.00
_cell.angle_gamma   90.00
#
_symmetry.space_group_name_H-M   'P 1'
#
loop_
_entity.id
_entity.type
_entity.pdbx_description
1 polymer ?
#
loop_
_entity_poly.entity_id
_entity_poly.type
_entity_poly.pdbx_seq_one_letter_code
_entity_poly.pdbx_strand_id
1 'polypeptide(L)'
;GDPPRISEDCIYHVLPLDVTLALLLNFLACLASFCVETNNGAGFGLSILWVLLFTPCSFVCWYRPMYKAFRSDSSFNFFVFFFIFFVQDVLFVLQAIGIPGWGFSGWISALVVLKANTAVAVLMLLVALLFTGIAVLGIVMLKRIHSLYRRTGASFQKAQQEFAAGVFSNPAVRTAAANAAAGAAENAFRAP
;
A
#
# COMPACT_ATOMS: atom_id res chain seq x y z
N GLY A 1 15.68 18.02 -17.89
CA GLY A 1 14.44 18.69 -17.46
C GLY A 1 14.12 18.17 -16.10
N ASP A 2 14.29 19.00 -15.06
CA ASP A 2 13.95 18.62 -13.69
C ASP A 2 12.50 18.12 -13.65
N PRO A 3 12.23 16.95 -13.04
CA PRO A 3 10.85 16.60 -12.73
C PRO A 3 10.24 17.71 -11.86
N PRO A 4 8.95 18.03 -12.02
CA PRO A 4 8.35 19.15 -11.31
C PRO A 4 8.36 18.87 -9.80
N ARG A 5 9.23 19.58 -9.09
CA ARG A 5 9.49 19.54 -7.65
C ARG A 5 8.22 19.56 -6.79
N ILE A 6 7.17 20.26 -7.26
CA ILE A 6 5.84 20.34 -6.62
C ILE A 6 5.11 18.98 -6.58
N SER A 7 5.35 18.10 -7.56
CA SER A 7 4.73 16.76 -7.53
C SER A 7 5.39 15.84 -6.51
N GLU A 8 6.69 16.00 -6.24
CA GLU A 8 7.41 15.20 -5.26
C GLU A 8 6.99 15.57 -3.83
N ASP A 9 6.98 16.85 -3.47
CA ASP A 9 6.60 17.29 -2.12
C ASP A 9 5.16 16.89 -1.74
N CYS A 10 4.24 16.94 -2.70
CA CYS A 10 2.85 16.50 -2.53
C CYS A 10 2.75 14.97 -2.32
N ILE A 11 3.62 14.18 -2.96
CA ILE A 11 3.69 12.72 -2.82
C ILE A 11 4.24 12.33 -1.44
N TYR A 12 5.29 13.00 -0.96
CA TYR A 12 6.02 12.59 0.24
C TYR A 12 5.37 13.03 1.56
N HIS A 13 4.70 14.18 1.57
CA HIS A 13 4.19 14.78 2.81
C HIS A 13 2.67 14.81 2.89
N VAL A 14 1.97 15.01 1.78
CA VAL A 14 0.52 15.28 1.79
C VAL A 14 -0.28 13.97 1.83
N LEU A 15 0.06 12.98 0.98
CA LEU A 15 -0.67 11.70 0.98
C LEU A 15 -0.64 10.91 2.30
N PRO A 16 0.52 10.74 2.97
CA PRO A 16 0.57 9.99 4.23
C PRO A 16 -0.21 10.69 5.34
N LEU A 17 -0.20 12.03 5.33
CA LEU A 17 -0.97 12.85 6.25
C LEU A 17 -2.48 12.69 5.98
N ASP A 18 -2.89 12.76 4.72
CA ASP A 18 -4.29 12.59 4.30
C ASP A 18 -4.82 11.20 4.65
N VAL A 19 -4.03 10.14 4.43
CA VAL A 19 -4.38 8.76 4.78
C VAL A 19 -4.53 8.59 6.29
N THR A 20 -3.59 9.15 7.07
CA THR A 20 -3.65 9.08 8.54
C THR A 20 -4.86 9.85 9.08
N LEU A 21 -5.14 11.03 8.51
CA LEU A 21 -6.30 11.85 8.86
C LEU A 21 -7.61 11.15 8.50
N ALA A 22 -7.72 10.54 7.32
CA ALA A 22 -8.90 9.79 6.90
C ALA A 22 -9.15 8.56 7.78
N LEU A 23 -8.09 7.82 8.16
CA LEU A 23 -8.20 6.70 9.10
C LEU A 23 -8.62 7.15 10.51
N LEU A 24 -8.12 8.28 10.98
CA LEU A 24 -8.51 8.86 12.27
C LEU A 24 -9.97 9.34 12.26
N LEU A 25 -10.41 9.99 11.18
CA LEU A 25 -11.81 10.38 11.00
C LEU A 25 -12.73 9.17 10.84
N ASN A 26 -12.27 8.10 10.19
CA ASN A 26 -12.99 6.82 10.13
C ASN A 26 -13.19 6.21 11.52
N PHE A 27 -12.13 6.22 12.35
CA PHE A 27 -12.22 5.80 13.75
C PHE A 27 -13.23 6.64 14.53
N LEU A 28 -13.20 7.97 14.40
CA LEU A 28 -14.17 8.85 15.06
C LEU A 28 -15.60 8.63 14.58
N ALA A 29 -15.79 8.39 13.28
CA ALA A 29 -17.11 8.08 12.70
C ALA A 29 -17.64 6.73 13.19
N CYS A 30 -16.79 5.70 13.27
CA CYS A 30 -17.17 4.40 13.84
C CYS A 30 -17.44 4.49 15.35
N LEU A 31 -16.70 5.31 16.10
CA LEU A 31 -16.98 5.60 17.51
C LEU A 31 -18.33 6.30 17.68
N ALA A 32 -18.60 7.34 16.89
CA ALA A 32 -19.86 8.06 16.92
C ALA A 32 -21.05 7.14 16.57
N SER A 33 -20.88 6.25 15.59
CA SER A 33 -21.88 5.25 15.22
C SER A 33 -22.13 4.23 16.34
N PHE A 34 -21.07 3.79 17.03
CA PHE A 34 -21.19 2.90 18.20
C PHE A 34 -21.91 3.57 19.39
N CYS A 35 -21.70 4.88 19.60
CA CYS A 35 -22.39 5.64 20.64
C CYS A 35 -23.91 5.79 20.38
N VAL A 36 -24.35 5.73 19.12
CA VAL A 36 -25.77 5.77 18.75
C VAL A 36 -26.40 4.38 18.79
N GLU A 37 -25.70 3.37 18.26
CA GLU A 37 -26.15 1.99 18.24
C GLU A 37 -25.04 1.05 18.71
N THR A 38 -25.22 0.46 19.90
CA THR A 38 -24.25 -0.44 20.51
C THR A 38 -24.00 -1.71 19.69
N ASN A 39 -24.93 -2.08 18.79
CA ASN A 39 -24.76 -3.18 17.84
C ASN A 39 -23.63 -2.94 16.82
N ASN A 40 -23.17 -1.69 16.65
CA ASN A 40 -22.09 -1.34 15.72
C ASN A 40 -20.69 -1.51 16.34
N GLY A 41 -20.57 -2.15 17.51
CA GLY A 41 -19.30 -2.32 18.23
C GLY A 41 -18.22 -3.08 17.46
N ALA A 42 -18.61 -4.04 16.60
CA ALA A 42 -17.68 -4.73 15.71
C ALA A 42 -17.01 -3.77 14.72
N GLY A 43 -17.77 -2.80 14.19
CA GLY A 43 -17.25 -1.77 13.29
C GLY A 43 -16.24 -0.86 13.98
N PHE A 44 -16.51 -0.47 15.24
CA PHE A 44 -15.58 0.28 16.06
C PHE A 44 -14.28 -0.48 16.33
N GLY A 45 -14.35 -1.73 16.78
CA GLY A 45 -13.15 -2.55 17.02
C GLY A 45 -12.30 -2.76 15.77
N LEU A 46 -12.95 -3.00 14.63
CA LEU A 46 -12.26 -3.12 13.33
C LEU A 46 -11.62 -1.79 12.90
N SER A 47 -12.24 -0.64 13.16
CA SER A 47 -11.65 0.67 12.83
C SER A 47 -10.30 0.91 13.55
N ILE A 48 -10.16 0.45 14.80
CA ILE A 48 -8.90 0.50 15.56
C ILE A 48 -7.85 -0.41 14.92
N LEU A 49 -8.23 -1.64 14.57
CA LEU A 49 -7.36 -2.58 13.87
C LEU A 49 -6.85 -1.97 12.57
N TRP A 50 -7.72 -1.31 11.80
CA TRP A 50 -7.36 -0.68 10.54
C TRP A 50 -6.42 0.50 10.71
N VAL A 51 -6.63 1.36 11.71
CA VAL A 51 -5.69 2.44 12.04
C VAL A 51 -4.30 1.86 12.37
N LEU A 52 -4.24 0.82 13.22
CA LEU A 52 -2.97 0.21 13.62
C LEU A 52 -2.27 -0.56 12.50
N LEU A 53 -3.01 -1.16 11.58
CA LEU A 53 -2.45 -1.96 10.49
C LEU A 53 -2.04 -1.08 9.31
N PHE A 54 -2.90 -0.16 8.87
CA PHE A 54 -2.63 0.66 7.69
C PHE A 54 -1.63 1.79 7.92
N THR A 55 -1.54 2.35 9.14
CA THR A 55 -0.59 3.43 9.44
C THR A 55 0.87 3.00 9.27
N PRO A 56 1.36 1.90 9.91
CA PRO A 56 2.72 1.43 9.69
C PRO A 56 2.89 0.76 8.33
N CYS A 57 1.85 0.09 7.80
CA CYS A 57 1.91 -0.56 6.49
C CYS A 57 2.14 0.47 5.38
N SER A 58 1.33 1.53 5.28
CA SER A 58 1.54 2.59 4.27
C SER A 58 2.92 3.24 4.36
N PHE A 59 3.41 3.48 5.59
CA PHE A 59 4.75 4.05 5.78
C PHE A 59 5.86 3.10 5.31
N VAL A 60 5.83 1.84 5.72
CA VAL A 60 6.87 0.85 5.36
C VAL A 60 6.77 0.48 3.88
N CYS A 61 5.55 0.34 3.35
CA CYS A 61 5.31 -0.18 2.00
C CYS A 61 5.59 0.84 0.90
N TRP A 62 5.56 2.15 1.18
CA TRP A 62 5.83 3.16 0.15
C TRP A 62 7.14 3.89 0.40
N TYR A 63 7.46 4.23 1.65
CA TYR A 63 8.66 5.01 1.94
C TYR A 63 9.94 4.19 1.69
N ARG A 64 10.00 2.92 2.12
CA ARG A 64 11.19 2.08 1.91
C ARG A 64 11.40 1.66 0.45
N PRO A 65 10.41 1.11 -0.27
CA PRO A 65 10.62 0.68 -1.65
C PRO A 65 10.89 1.85 -2.58
N MET A 66 10.24 3.00 -2.38
CA MET A 66 10.45 4.16 -3.25
C MET A 66 11.80 4.84 -2.98
N TYR A 67 12.22 4.98 -1.71
CA TYR A 67 13.57 5.44 -1.38
C TYR A 67 14.66 4.53 -1.98
N LYS A 68 14.44 3.20 -1.93
CA LYS A 68 15.37 2.21 -2.49
C LYS A 68 15.32 2.17 -4.03
N ALA A 69 14.16 2.40 -4.64
CA ALA A 69 14.01 2.47 -6.09
C ALA A 69 14.74 3.69 -6.68
N PHE A 70 14.62 4.87 -6.06
CA PHE A 70 15.33 6.06 -6.51
C PHE A 70 16.83 6.04 -6.22
N ARG A 71 17.26 5.41 -5.11
CA ARG A 71 18.68 5.35 -4.75
C ARG A 71 19.45 4.24 -5.44
N SER A 72 18.79 3.16 -5.85
CA SER A 72 19.45 1.98 -6.44
C SER A 72 19.13 1.76 -7.92
N ASP A 73 18.33 2.63 -8.53
CA ASP A 73 17.88 2.54 -9.94
C ASP A 73 17.30 1.16 -10.31
N SER A 74 16.73 0.48 -9.31
CA SER A 74 16.39 -0.94 -9.40
C SER A 74 14.94 -1.17 -9.82
N SER A 75 14.78 -1.83 -10.96
CA SER A 75 13.48 -2.15 -11.59
C SER A 75 12.64 -3.14 -10.75
N PHE A 76 13.30 -4.00 -9.95
CA PHE A 76 12.61 -4.95 -9.06
C PHE A 76 11.88 -4.26 -7.90
N ASN A 77 12.52 -3.28 -7.24
CA ASN A 77 11.87 -2.51 -6.18
C ASN A 77 10.67 -1.72 -6.72
N PHE A 78 10.74 -1.30 -7.99
CA PHE A 78 9.66 -0.62 -8.69
C PHE A 78 8.44 -1.53 -8.93
N PHE A 79 8.65 -2.81 -9.27
CA PHE A 79 7.58 -3.80 -9.40
C PHE A 79 6.88 -4.10 -8.06
N VAL A 80 7.65 -4.32 -7.00
CA VAL A 80 7.11 -4.56 -5.64
C VAL A 80 6.35 -3.34 -5.13
N PHE A 81 6.85 -2.12 -5.39
CA PHE A 81 6.14 -0.89 -5.10
C PHE A 81 4.76 -0.85 -5.77
N PHE A 82 4.69 -1.09 -7.09
CA PHE A 82 3.41 -1.07 -7.80
C PHE A 82 2.42 -2.10 -7.29
N PHE A 83 2.87 -3.33 -7.00
CA PHE A 83 2.00 -4.38 -6.50
C PHE A 83 1.39 -4.01 -5.14
N ILE A 84 2.23 -3.59 -4.19
CA ILE A 84 1.75 -3.23 -2.85
C ILE A 84 0.88 -1.97 -2.90
N PHE A 85 1.29 -0.97 -3.68
CA PHE A 85 0.51 0.25 -3.87
C PHE A 85 -0.85 -0.03 -4.50
N PHE A 86 -0.92 -0.92 -5.49
CA PHE A 86 -2.18 -1.32 -6.12
C PHE A 86 -3.13 -2.02 -5.13
N VAL A 87 -2.62 -2.95 -4.31
CA VAL A 87 -3.44 -3.59 -3.26
C VAL A 87 -3.95 -2.56 -2.26
N GLN A 88 -3.09 -1.62 -1.85
CA GLN A 88 -3.46 -0.54 -0.94
C GLN A 88 -4.53 0.39 -1.54
N ASP A 89 -4.43 0.71 -2.83
CA ASP A 89 -5.41 1.52 -3.58
C ASP A 89 -6.78 0.82 -3.68
N VAL A 90 -6.79 -0.48 -3.94
CA VAL A 90 -8.01 -1.32 -3.89
C VAL A 90 -8.65 -1.27 -2.49
N LEU A 91 -7.84 -1.32 -1.43
CA LEU A 91 -8.35 -1.23 -0.06
C LEU A 91 -8.95 0.15 0.24
N PHE A 92 -8.41 1.24 -0.32
CA PHE A 92 -9.04 2.57 -0.21
C PHE A 92 -10.37 2.67 -0.95
N VAL A 93 -10.49 2.03 -2.12
CA VAL A 93 -11.78 1.93 -2.83
C VAL A 93 -12.80 1.15 -1.99
N LEU A 94 -12.40 0.03 -1.38
CA LEU A 94 -13.28 -0.73 -0.49
C LEU A 94 -13.69 0.07 0.77
N GLN A 95 -12.78 0.88 1.31
CA GLN A 95 -13.07 1.81 2.41
C GLN A 95 -14.06 2.89 2.00
N ALA A 96 -13.90 3.45 0.79
CA ALA A 96 -14.85 4.41 0.25
C ALA A 96 -16.24 3.80 0.06
N ILE A 97 -16.35 2.55 -0.41
CA ILE A 97 -17.63 1.83 -0.52
C ILE A 97 -18.25 1.63 0.86
N GLY A 98 -17.46 1.22 1.85
CA GLY A 98 -17.91 1.09 3.25
C GLY A 98 -18.85 -0.07 3.47
N ILE A 99 -18.37 -1.30 3.27
CA ILE A 99 -19.17 -2.51 3.52
C ILE A 99 -19.57 -2.55 5.01
N PRO A 100 -20.88 -2.65 5.33
CA PRO A 100 -21.35 -2.72 6.71
C PRO A 100 -20.69 -3.89 7.47
N GLY A 101 -20.24 -3.63 8.70
CA GLY A 101 -19.56 -4.62 9.53
C GLY A 101 -18.06 -4.80 9.28
N TRP A 102 -17.48 -4.10 8.30
CA TRP A 102 -16.03 -4.16 8.02
C TRP A 102 -15.21 -3.09 8.76
N GLY A 103 -15.86 -2.21 9.53
CA GLY A 103 -15.19 -1.10 10.23
C GLY A 103 -14.84 0.09 9.35
N PHE A 104 -15.55 0.24 8.21
CA PHE A 104 -15.38 1.35 7.28
C PHE A 104 -16.64 2.20 7.21
N SER A 105 -16.47 3.51 7.39
CA SER A 105 -17.51 4.53 7.33
C SER A 105 -17.63 5.10 5.91
N GLY A 106 -17.79 4.23 4.92
CA GLY A 106 -17.94 4.62 3.51
C GLY A 106 -19.40 4.91 3.11
N TRP A 107 -19.62 5.11 1.81
CA TRP A 107 -20.90 5.53 1.23
C TRP A 107 -22.08 4.64 1.64
N ILE A 108 -21.93 3.31 1.56
CA ILE A 108 -23.01 2.37 1.92
C ILE A 108 -23.30 2.44 3.42
N SER A 109 -22.26 2.38 4.25
CA SER A 109 -22.38 2.46 5.71
C SER A 109 -23.07 3.75 6.18
N ALA A 110 -22.76 4.88 5.55
CA ALA A 110 -23.39 6.17 5.85
C ALA A 110 -24.89 6.18 5.52
N LEU A 111 -25.29 5.58 4.39
CA LEU A 111 -26.70 5.46 4.00
C LEU A 111 -27.51 4.56 4.95
N VAL A 112 -26.87 3.53 5.52
CA VAL A 112 -27.50 2.67 6.54
C VAL A 112 -27.79 3.46 7.82
N VAL A 113 -26.83 4.25 8.29
CA VAL A 113 -26.96 5.05 9.52
C VAL A 113 -27.85 6.30 9.33
N LEU A 114 -28.10 6.72 8.09
CA LEU A 114 -28.89 7.92 7.77
C LEU A 114 -30.29 7.93 8.41
N LYS A 115 -30.92 6.76 8.50
CA LYS A 115 -32.25 6.61 9.12
C LYS A 115 -32.22 6.63 10.65
N ALA A 116 -31.08 6.29 11.25
CA ALA A 116 -30.91 6.24 12.70
C ALA A 116 -30.47 7.59 13.26
N ASN A 117 -29.42 8.20 12.68
CA ASN A 117 -28.92 9.49 13.11
C ASN A 117 -28.27 10.26 11.96
N THR A 118 -28.90 11.36 11.56
CA THR A 118 -28.45 12.20 10.44
C THR A 118 -27.07 12.82 10.70
N ALA A 119 -26.76 13.22 11.94
CA ALA A 119 -25.47 13.85 12.25
C ALA A 119 -24.31 12.86 12.07
N VAL A 120 -24.47 11.62 12.54
CA VAL A 120 -23.46 10.57 12.35
C VAL A 120 -23.34 10.20 10.88
N ALA A 121 -24.46 10.09 10.15
CA ALA A 121 -24.42 9.81 8.72
C ALA A 121 -23.68 10.89 7.92
N VAL A 122 -23.84 12.18 8.25
CA VAL A 122 -23.08 13.27 7.63
C VAL A 122 -21.58 13.13 7.90
N LEU A 123 -21.17 12.79 9.13
CA LEU A 123 -19.77 12.51 9.46
C LEU A 123 -19.21 11.35 8.62
N MET A 124 -19.98 10.26 8.48
CA MET A 124 -19.57 9.12 7.66
C MET A 124 -19.48 9.49 6.17
N LEU A 125 -20.37 10.34 5.65
CA LEU A 125 -20.27 10.84 4.27
C LEU A 125 -19.01 11.69 4.03
N LEU A 126 -18.59 12.50 5.00
CA LEU A 126 -17.33 13.25 4.90
C LEU A 126 -16.13 12.30 4.85
N VAL A 127 -16.14 11.23 5.65
CA VAL A 127 -15.11 10.18 5.61
C VAL A 127 -15.11 9.46 4.25
N ALA A 128 -16.28 9.14 3.72
CA ALA A 128 -16.42 8.50 2.40
C ALA A 128 -15.84 9.38 1.27
N LEU A 129 -16.09 10.69 1.32
CA LEU A 129 -15.53 11.66 0.37
C LEU A 129 -14.00 11.72 0.46
N LEU A 130 -13.45 11.74 1.67
CA LEU A 130 -12.00 11.71 1.93
C LEU A 130 -11.36 10.45 1.34
N PHE A 131 -11.90 9.26 1.62
CA PHE A 131 -11.36 8.01 1.05
C PHE A 131 -11.49 7.96 -0.48
N THR A 132 -12.57 8.51 -1.04
CA THR A 132 -12.73 8.63 -2.49
C THR A 132 -11.65 9.54 -3.08
N GLY A 133 -11.37 10.68 -2.45
CA GLY A 133 -10.30 11.59 -2.86
C GLY A 133 -8.91 10.93 -2.81
N ILE A 134 -8.62 10.19 -1.74
CA ILE A 134 -7.37 9.45 -1.57
C ILE A 134 -7.20 8.38 -2.65
N ALA A 135 -8.25 7.60 -2.94
CA ALA A 135 -8.22 6.59 -4.01
C ALA A 135 -7.99 7.22 -5.40
N VAL A 136 -8.64 8.36 -5.68
CA VAL A 136 -8.41 9.08 -6.95
C VAL A 136 -6.97 9.57 -7.06
N LEU A 137 -6.41 10.15 -5.99
CA LEU A 137 -5.00 10.56 -5.96
C LEU A 137 -4.06 9.35 -6.15
N GLY A 138 -4.36 8.22 -5.50
CA GLY A 138 -3.61 6.97 -5.66
C GLY A 138 -3.57 6.48 -7.10
N ILE A 139 -4.70 6.45 -7.79
CA ILE A 139 -4.78 6.08 -9.21
C ILE A 139 -3.98 7.07 -10.10
N VAL A 140 -4.06 8.37 -9.82
CA VAL A 140 -3.30 9.39 -10.56
C VAL A 140 -1.79 9.19 -10.37
N MET A 141 -1.37 8.88 -9.15
CA MET A 141 0.03 8.57 -8.84
C MET A 141 0.51 7.30 -9.55
N LEU A 142 -0.29 6.22 -9.54
CA LEU A 142 0.03 5.01 -10.29
C LEU A 142 0.26 5.31 -11.77
N LYS A 143 -0.62 6.12 -12.40
CA LYS A 143 -0.46 6.55 -13.79
C LYS A 143 0.81 7.38 -14.01
N ARG A 144 1.14 8.31 -13.10
CA ARG A 144 2.35 9.14 -13.19
C ARG A 144 3.63 8.32 -13.04
N ILE A 145 3.70 7.46 -12.03
CA ILE A 145 4.86 6.62 -11.75
C ILE A 145 5.05 5.62 -12.89
N HIS A 146 3.97 5.03 -13.42
CA HIS A 146 4.03 4.15 -14.58
C HIS A 146 4.45 4.89 -15.86
N SER A 147 4.01 6.13 -16.03
CA SER A 147 4.49 6.98 -17.14
C SER A 147 5.96 7.34 -17.01
N LEU A 148 6.47 7.57 -15.79
CA LEU A 148 7.88 7.86 -15.54
C LEU A 148 8.73 6.61 -15.83
N TYR A 149 8.28 5.44 -15.37
CA TYR A 149 8.89 4.14 -15.64
C TYR A 149 8.99 3.79 -17.13
N ARG A 150 7.92 4.04 -17.90
CA ARG A 150 7.97 3.85 -19.36
C ARG A 150 8.96 4.78 -20.06
N ARG A 151 9.23 5.97 -19.50
CA ARG A 151 10.17 6.94 -20.09
C ARG A 151 11.63 6.62 -19.76
N THR A 152 11.91 5.92 -18.66
CA THR A 152 13.28 5.51 -18.27
C THR A 152 13.75 4.20 -18.93
N GLY A 153 12.92 3.53 -19.73
CA GLY A 153 13.33 2.32 -20.47
C GLY A 153 13.56 1.09 -19.57
N ALA A 154 13.09 1.12 -18.32
CA ALA A 154 13.12 -0.03 -17.42
C ALA A 154 12.18 -1.12 -17.96
N SER A 155 12.75 -2.19 -18.51
CA SER A 155 12.01 -3.33 -19.04
C SER A 155 11.89 -4.42 -17.97
N PHE A 156 10.85 -5.26 -18.06
CA PHE A 156 10.72 -6.45 -17.22
C PHE A 156 11.97 -7.36 -17.31
N GLN A 157 12.64 -7.39 -18.47
CA GLN A 157 13.92 -8.08 -18.67
C GLN A 157 15.05 -7.47 -17.83
N LYS A 158 15.12 -6.14 -17.68
CA LYS A 158 16.09 -5.48 -16.80
C LYS A 158 15.81 -5.82 -15.32
N ALA A 159 14.54 -5.88 -14.91
CA ALA A 159 14.14 -6.34 -13.58
C ALA A 159 14.52 -7.82 -13.33
N GLN A 160 14.37 -8.68 -14.34
CA GLN A 160 14.77 -10.09 -14.26
C GLN A 160 16.29 -10.24 -14.15
N GLN A 161 17.06 -9.42 -14.88
CA GLN A 161 18.52 -9.38 -14.78
C GLN A 161 19.00 -8.87 -13.41
N GLU A 162 18.36 -7.84 -12.85
CA GLU A 162 18.70 -7.35 -11.50
C GLU A 162 18.33 -8.34 -10.40
N PHE A 163 17.19 -9.05 -10.53
CA PHE A 163 16.82 -10.10 -9.59
C PHE A 163 17.83 -11.27 -9.65
N ALA A 164 18.20 -11.72 -10.85
CA ALA A 164 19.22 -12.75 -11.03
C ALA A 164 20.58 -12.29 -10.46
N ALA A 165 21.02 -11.07 -10.76
CA ALA A 165 22.26 -10.51 -10.24
C ALA A 165 22.22 -10.30 -8.70
N GLY A 166 21.06 -9.95 -8.14
CA GLY A 166 20.85 -9.81 -6.69
C GLY A 166 20.89 -11.16 -5.96
N VAL A 167 20.30 -12.19 -6.54
CA VAL A 167 20.36 -13.57 -6.02
C VAL A 167 21.80 -14.11 -6.12
N PHE A 168 22.49 -13.88 -7.24
CA PHE A 168 23.89 -14.31 -7.42
C PHE A 168 24.91 -13.52 -6.58
N SER A 169 24.66 -12.24 -6.31
CA SER A 169 25.57 -11.41 -5.50
C SER A 169 25.44 -11.66 -4.00
N ASN A 170 24.39 -12.36 -3.56
CA ASN A 170 24.19 -12.70 -2.15
C ASN A 170 25.25 -13.74 -1.68
N PRO A 171 26.09 -13.42 -0.68
CA PRO A 171 27.11 -14.35 -0.19
C PRO A 171 26.52 -15.66 0.32
N ALA A 172 25.31 -15.65 0.91
CA ALA A 172 24.65 -16.88 1.36
C ALA A 172 24.28 -17.80 0.19
N VAL A 173 23.83 -17.24 -0.94
CA VAL A 173 23.49 -18.00 -2.15
C VAL A 173 24.75 -18.49 -2.85
N ARG A 174 25.82 -17.68 -2.90
CA ARG A 174 27.13 -18.12 -3.40
C ARG A 174 27.71 -19.26 -2.56
N THR A 175 27.63 -19.18 -1.24
CA THR A 175 28.10 -20.24 -0.35
C THR A 175 27.25 -21.50 -0.49
N ALA A 176 25.92 -21.37 -0.59
CA ALA A 176 25.04 -22.52 -0.82
C ALA A 176 25.28 -23.19 -2.19
N ALA A 177 25.45 -22.39 -3.25
CA ALA A 177 25.76 -22.87 -4.59
C ALA A 177 27.17 -23.49 -4.67
N ALA A 178 28.16 -22.89 -4.00
CA ALA A 178 29.51 -23.44 -3.90
C ALA A 178 29.53 -24.76 -3.13
N ASN A 179 28.78 -24.87 -2.04
CA ASN A 179 28.65 -26.10 -1.27
C ASN A 179 27.93 -27.21 -2.05
N ALA A 180 26.88 -26.87 -2.80
CA ALA A 180 26.18 -27.81 -3.66
C ALA A 180 27.05 -28.28 -4.84
N ALA A 181 27.82 -27.37 -5.46
CA ALA A 181 28.77 -27.69 -6.51
C ALA A 181 29.93 -28.57 -6.00
N ALA A 182 30.45 -28.28 -4.79
CA ALA A 182 31.46 -29.10 -4.14
C ALA A 182 30.94 -30.52 -3.85
N GLY A 183 29.71 -30.65 -3.32
CA GLY A 183 29.09 -31.95 -3.09
C GLY A 183 28.78 -32.73 -4.37
N ALA A 184 28.42 -32.05 -5.47
CA ALA A 184 28.25 -32.69 -6.77
C ALA A 184 29.58 -33.14 -7.39
N ALA A 185 30.67 -32.37 -7.22
CA ALA A 185 32.00 -32.72 -7.67
C ALA A 185 32.58 -33.91 -6.88
N GLU A 186 32.36 -33.96 -5.57
CA GLU A 186 32.70 -35.12 -4.73
C GLU A 186 31.95 -36.39 -5.15
N ASN A 187 30.67 -36.26 -5.52
CA ASN A 187 29.87 -37.37 -6.01
C ASN A 187 30.27 -37.81 -7.43
N ALA A 188 30.71 -36.88 -8.29
CA ALA A 188 31.23 -37.20 -9.62
C ALA A 188 32.62 -37.86 -9.56
N PHE A 189 33.47 -37.51 -8.58
CA PHE A 189 34.75 -38.17 -8.32
C PHE A 189 34.61 -39.54 -7.62
N ARG A 190 33.42 -39.84 -7.05
CA ARG A 190 33.08 -41.14 -6.46
C ARG A 190 32.27 -42.05 -7.39
N ALA A 191 31.85 -41.57 -8.56
CA ALA A 191 31.29 -42.42 -9.60
C ALA A 191 32.44 -43.21 -10.26
N PRO A 192 32.39 -44.56 -10.28
CA PRO A 192 33.49 -45.43 -10.73
C PRO A 192 33.80 -45.36 -12.22
#